data_AF-A0A3A9A2R1-F1
#
_entry.id   AF-A0A3A9A2R1-F1
#
_cell.length_a   1.000
_cell.length_b   1.000
_cell.length_c   1.000
_cell.angle_alpha   90.00
_cell.angle_beta   90.00
_cell.angle_gamma   90.00
#
_symmetry.space_group_name_H-M   'P 1'
#
loop_
_entity.id
_entity.type
_entity.pdbx_description
1 polymer ?
#
loop_
_entity_poly.entity_id
_entity_poly.type
_entity_poly.pdbx_seq_one_letter_code
_entity_poly.pdbx_strand_id
1 'polypeptide(L)'
;MNTEIKKQLSVLELSDLVAVIEAQEKEVSFVDLNYNERLEHLLSALITERQNRLIARLTKNADLKYPNASLETLDCDARDISREKIANLATMGFVGAATNLIITGPTGAGKTYLACVLGVEACKQTLRTCYIRMPDMLGHFQAHKDNLREQVRYRKKLGNYKVLIIDEWLNYKINEKESKFIYELVEQRCGNNP
;
A
#
# COMPACT_ATOMS: atom_id res chain seq x y z
N MET A 1 19.97 -29.63 4.51
CA MET A 1 20.99 -28.57 4.32
C MET A 1 22.08 -28.45 5.42
N ASN A 2 23.36 -28.22 5.03
CA ASN A 2 24.55 -28.05 5.91
C ASN A 2 24.54 -26.72 6.71
N THR A 3 25.01 -26.74 7.96
CA THR A 3 25.13 -25.60 8.89
C THR A 3 26.03 -24.47 8.36
N GLU A 4 27.07 -24.80 7.59
CA GLU A 4 27.98 -23.79 7.00
C GLU A 4 27.28 -22.99 5.88
N ILE A 5 26.48 -23.67 5.06
CA ILE A 5 25.67 -23.03 4.01
C ILE A 5 24.68 -22.04 4.63
N LYS A 6 24.03 -22.40 5.75
CA LYS A 6 23.13 -21.49 6.47
C LYS A 6 23.83 -20.21 6.94
N LYS A 7 25.07 -20.31 7.44
CA LYS A 7 25.86 -19.13 7.86
C LYS A 7 26.21 -18.24 6.68
N GLN A 8 26.66 -18.83 5.56
CA GLN A 8 27.00 -18.08 4.35
C GLN A 8 25.78 -17.35 3.77
N LEU A 9 24.61 -18.00 3.74
CA LEU A 9 23.36 -17.39 3.30
C LEU A 9 22.94 -16.20 4.19
N SER A 10 23.19 -16.29 5.50
CA SER A 10 22.92 -15.16 6.42
C SER A 10 23.80 -13.94 6.12
N VAL A 11 25.10 -14.16 5.86
CA VAL A 11 26.05 -13.09 5.49
C VAL A 11 25.63 -12.38 4.21
N LEU A 12 25.02 -13.10 3.26
CA LEU A 12 24.55 -12.57 1.99
C LEU A 12 23.13 -11.98 2.05
N GLU A 13 22.52 -11.87 3.24
CA GLU A 13 21.12 -11.44 3.42
C GLU A 13 20.10 -12.34 2.66
N LEU A 14 20.45 -13.62 2.49
CA LEU A 14 19.65 -14.66 1.83
C LEU A 14 19.09 -15.67 2.84
N SER A 15 18.87 -15.28 4.08
CA SER A 15 18.31 -16.17 5.13
C SER A 15 16.97 -16.77 4.73
N ASP A 16 16.18 -16.07 3.92
CA ASP A 16 14.89 -16.54 3.39
C ASP A 16 15.04 -17.76 2.48
N LEU A 17 16.20 -17.90 1.84
CA LEU A 17 16.51 -19.03 0.96
C LEU A 17 16.57 -20.34 1.73
N VAL A 18 16.92 -20.30 3.02
CA VAL A 18 16.97 -21.48 3.88
C VAL A 18 15.61 -22.17 3.92
N ALA A 19 14.54 -21.39 4.14
CA ALA A 19 13.19 -21.92 4.23
C ALA A 19 12.71 -22.48 2.88
N VAL A 20 13.04 -21.81 1.77
CA VAL A 20 12.68 -22.26 0.41
C VAL A 20 13.42 -23.55 0.03
N ILE A 21 14.71 -23.66 0.34
CA ILE A 21 15.50 -24.88 0.12
C ILE A 21 14.93 -26.03 0.95
N GLU A 22 14.64 -25.80 2.23
CA GLU A 22 14.07 -26.83 3.10
C GLU A 22 12.67 -27.28 2.66
N ALA A 23 11.88 -26.39 2.04
CA ALA A 23 10.60 -26.74 1.44
C ALA A 23 10.80 -27.60 0.18
N GLN A 24 11.70 -27.20 -0.72
CA GLN A 24 12.00 -27.96 -1.94
C GLN A 24 12.62 -29.34 -1.62
N GLU A 25 13.50 -29.45 -0.62
CA GLU A 25 14.11 -30.73 -0.18
C GLU A 25 13.05 -31.77 0.26
N LYS A 26 11.89 -31.31 0.76
CA LYS A 26 10.81 -32.19 1.24
C LYS A 26 9.82 -32.62 0.16
N GLU A 27 9.83 -31.96 -1.00
CA GLU A 27 8.80 -32.13 -2.00
C GLU A 27 9.27 -33.09 -3.11
N VAL A 28 8.60 -34.26 -3.18
CA VAL A 28 8.99 -35.41 -4.01
C VAL A 28 8.88 -35.10 -5.51
N SER A 29 8.07 -34.11 -5.91
CA SER A 29 7.85 -33.68 -7.29
C SER A 29 9.11 -33.08 -7.96
N PHE A 30 10.09 -32.62 -7.18
CA PHE A 30 11.32 -32.01 -7.71
C PHE A 30 12.43 -33.01 -8.00
N VAL A 31 12.23 -34.30 -7.73
CA VAL A 31 13.26 -35.34 -7.90
C VAL A 31 13.60 -35.57 -9.38
N ASP A 32 12.61 -35.46 -10.27
CA ASP A 32 12.75 -35.70 -11.71
C ASP A 32 13.17 -34.44 -12.51
N LEU A 33 13.22 -33.28 -11.85
CA LEU A 33 13.58 -32.02 -12.51
C LEU A 33 15.09 -31.88 -12.66
N ASN A 34 15.51 -31.33 -13.79
CA ASN A 34 16.91 -31.04 -14.02
C ASN A 34 17.38 -29.87 -13.13
N TYR A 35 18.70 -29.66 -13.05
CA TYR A 35 19.28 -28.62 -12.20
C TYR A 35 18.70 -27.23 -12.46
N ASN A 36 18.53 -26.85 -13.73
CA ASN A 36 18.04 -25.52 -14.10
C ASN A 36 16.57 -25.35 -13.70
N GLU A 37 15.73 -26.35 -13.94
CA GLU A 37 14.31 -26.33 -13.54
C GLU A 37 14.18 -26.19 -12.02
N ARG A 38 14.96 -26.96 -11.25
CA ARG A 38 14.96 -26.87 -9.78
C ARG A 38 15.42 -25.50 -9.28
N LEU A 39 16.41 -24.91 -9.96
CA LEU A 39 16.90 -23.57 -9.64
C LEU A 39 15.85 -22.50 -9.97
N GLU A 40 15.18 -22.60 -11.11
CA GLU A 40 14.10 -21.69 -11.52
C GLU A 40 12.93 -21.72 -10.52
N HIS A 41 12.51 -22.91 -10.07
CA HIS A 41 11.49 -23.06 -9.05
C HIS A 41 11.89 -22.42 -7.72
N LEU A 42 13.14 -22.65 -7.29
CA LEU A 42 13.69 -22.09 -6.06
C LEU A 42 13.73 -20.55 -6.11
N LEU A 43 14.22 -19.99 -7.21
CA LEU A 43 14.28 -18.54 -7.40
C LEU A 43 12.87 -17.93 -7.47
N SER A 44 11.95 -18.57 -8.17
CA SER A 44 10.55 -18.11 -8.27
C SER A 44 9.86 -18.10 -6.91
N ALA A 45 10.07 -19.13 -6.09
CA ALA A 45 9.54 -19.20 -4.73
C ALA A 45 10.14 -18.11 -3.84
N LEU A 46 11.46 -17.86 -3.93
CA LEU A 46 12.12 -16.80 -3.18
C LEU A 46 11.59 -15.40 -3.56
N ILE A 47 11.44 -15.13 -4.86
CA ILE A 47 10.91 -13.86 -5.36
C ILE A 47 9.49 -13.65 -4.84
N THR A 48 8.65 -14.67 -4.93
CA THR A 48 7.26 -14.64 -4.45
C THR A 48 7.19 -14.36 -2.95
N GLU A 49 8.00 -15.05 -2.14
CA GLU A 49 8.05 -14.86 -0.69
C GLU A 49 8.47 -13.43 -0.31
N ARG A 50 9.49 -12.88 -1.00
CA ARG A 50 9.95 -11.50 -0.79
C ARG A 50 8.87 -10.49 -1.17
N GLN A 51 8.19 -10.70 -2.30
CA GLN A 51 7.08 -9.86 -2.73
C GLN A 51 5.93 -9.91 -1.71
N ASN A 52 5.54 -11.11 -1.24
CA ASN A 52 4.50 -11.28 -0.23
C ASN A 52 4.84 -10.55 1.08
N ARG A 53 6.08 -10.66 1.55
CA ARG A 53 6.54 -9.91 2.74
C ARG A 53 6.51 -8.41 2.55
N LEU A 54 6.90 -7.93 1.37
CA LEU A 54 6.82 -6.51 1.02
C LEU A 54 5.36 -6.04 1.05
N ILE A 55 4.46 -6.76 0.39
CA ILE A 55 3.02 -6.45 0.34
C ILE A 55 2.45 -6.44 1.77
N ALA A 56 2.69 -7.48 2.57
CA ALA A 56 2.22 -7.55 3.95
C ALA A 56 2.70 -6.38 4.81
N ARG A 57 3.98 -6.00 4.66
CA ARG A 57 4.55 -4.83 5.34
C ARG A 57 3.92 -3.52 4.88
N LEU A 58 3.69 -3.35 3.58
CA LEU A 58 3.05 -2.15 3.02
C LEU A 58 1.60 -2.04 3.50
N THR A 59 0.81 -3.11 3.42
CA THR A 59 -0.58 -3.15 3.89
C THR A 59 -0.66 -2.83 5.38
N LYS A 60 0.25 -3.39 6.20
CA LYS A 60 0.33 -3.06 7.64
C LYS A 60 0.67 -1.59 7.88
N ASN A 61 1.63 -1.04 7.14
CA ASN A 61 2.08 0.34 7.30
C ASN A 61 1.14 1.38 6.67
N ALA A 62 0.18 0.94 5.86
CA ALA A 62 -0.80 1.81 5.23
C ALA A 62 -1.87 2.32 6.21
N ASP A 63 -1.99 1.71 7.38
CA ASP A 63 -2.94 2.11 8.44
C ASP A 63 -4.40 2.18 7.96
N LEU A 64 -4.77 1.23 7.08
CA LEU A 64 -6.12 1.15 6.52
C LEU A 64 -7.14 0.85 7.61
N LYS A 65 -8.27 1.57 7.62
CA LYS A 65 -9.39 1.27 8.54
C LYS A 65 -9.90 -0.18 8.39
N TYR A 66 -9.89 -0.70 7.17
CA TYR A 66 -10.26 -2.08 6.85
C TYR A 66 -9.10 -2.75 6.08
N PRO A 67 -8.09 -3.31 6.76
CA PRO A 67 -6.92 -3.90 6.09
C PRO A 67 -7.24 -5.19 5.33
N ASN A 68 -8.35 -5.84 5.65
CA ASN A 68 -8.85 -7.05 4.98
C ASN A 68 -9.90 -6.74 3.92
N ALA A 69 -10.06 -5.47 3.52
CA ALA A 69 -11.00 -5.09 2.48
C ALA A 69 -10.59 -5.73 1.14
N SER A 70 -11.55 -6.30 0.41
CA SER A 70 -11.27 -6.95 -0.88
C SER A 70 -12.31 -6.57 -1.93
N LEU A 71 -11.91 -6.69 -3.20
CA LEU A 71 -12.82 -6.51 -4.33
C LEU A 71 -13.97 -7.54 -4.31
N GLU A 72 -13.70 -8.75 -3.84
CA GLU A 72 -14.67 -9.85 -3.78
C GLU A 72 -15.80 -9.60 -2.78
N THR A 73 -15.49 -8.92 -1.68
CA THR A 73 -16.45 -8.60 -0.61
C THR A 73 -17.15 -7.26 -0.84
N LEU A 74 -16.80 -6.55 -1.91
CA LEU A 74 -17.41 -5.29 -2.27
C LEU A 74 -18.77 -5.51 -2.94
N ASP A 75 -19.83 -5.20 -2.21
CA ASP A 75 -21.19 -5.18 -2.77
C ASP A 75 -21.35 -3.99 -3.73
N CYS A 76 -21.25 -4.29 -5.03
CA CYS A 76 -21.36 -3.31 -6.11
C CYS A 76 -22.82 -3.12 -6.55
N ASP A 77 -23.63 -4.18 -6.44
CA ASP A 77 -24.97 -4.25 -6.98
C ASP A 77 -25.95 -3.47 -6.09
N ALA A 78 -25.80 -3.53 -4.76
CA ALA A 78 -26.59 -2.72 -3.84
C ALA A 78 -26.22 -1.22 -3.85
N ARG A 79 -25.14 -0.83 -4.55
CA ARG A 79 -24.56 0.51 -4.50
C ARG A 79 -24.59 1.26 -5.83
N ASP A 80 -25.15 0.64 -6.88
CA ASP A 80 -25.17 1.18 -8.26
C ASP A 80 -23.78 1.58 -8.76
N ILE A 81 -22.75 0.81 -8.38
CA ILE A 81 -21.37 1.02 -8.82
C ILE A 81 -21.03 -0.03 -9.86
N SER A 82 -20.56 0.42 -11.03
CA SER A 82 -20.07 -0.50 -12.06
C SER A 82 -18.84 -1.28 -11.56
N ARG A 83 -18.97 -2.61 -11.48
CA ARG A 83 -17.86 -3.53 -11.18
C ARG A 83 -16.67 -3.32 -12.10
N GLU A 84 -16.93 -3.07 -13.38
CA GLU A 84 -15.90 -2.78 -14.39
C GLU A 84 -15.10 -1.51 -14.04
N LYS A 85 -15.78 -0.43 -13.64
CA LYS A 85 -15.10 0.79 -13.18
C LYS A 85 -14.22 0.53 -11.97
N ILE A 86 -14.71 -0.24 -10.99
CA ILE A 86 -13.92 -0.57 -9.80
C ILE A 86 -12.70 -1.44 -10.17
N ALA A 87 -12.88 -2.44 -11.03
CA ALA A 87 -11.79 -3.27 -11.52
C ALA A 87 -10.72 -2.43 -12.25
N ASN A 88 -11.15 -1.48 -13.08
CA ASN A 88 -10.25 -0.55 -13.75
C ASN A 88 -9.49 0.33 -12.74
N LEU A 89 -10.16 0.85 -11.71
CA LEU A 89 -9.49 1.61 -10.64
C LEU A 89 -8.52 0.74 -9.84
N ALA A 90 -8.84 -0.54 -9.60
CA ALA A 90 -7.97 -1.49 -8.90
C ALA A 90 -6.65 -1.76 -9.63
N THR A 91 -6.58 -1.51 -10.94
CA THR A 91 -5.31 -1.56 -11.70
C THR A 91 -4.35 -0.41 -11.36
N MET A 92 -4.77 0.58 -10.57
CA MET A 92 -3.97 1.77 -10.21
C MET A 92 -3.50 2.61 -11.39
N GLY A 93 -4.13 2.49 -12.57
CA GLY A 93 -3.81 3.32 -13.74
C GLY A 93 -3.91 4.83 -13.46
N PHE A 94 -4.85 5.25 -12.61
CA PHE A 94 -4.98 6.64 -12.18
C PHE A 94 -3.76 7.15 -11.38
N VAL A 95 -3.08 6.27 -10.64
CA VAL A 95 -1.86 6.61 -9.90
C VAL A 95 -0.72 6.89 -10.89
N GLY A 96 -0.57 6.04 -11.92
CA GLY A 96 0.39 6.25 -12.99
C GLY A 96 0.12 7.52 -13.80
N ALA A 97 -1.15 7.86 -14.00
CA ALA A 97 -1.57 9.10 -14.66
C ALA A 97 -1.56 10.34 -13.75
N ALA A 98 -1.01 10.25 -12.53
CA ALA A 98 -0.99 11.32 -11.52
C ALA A 98 -2.37 12.00 -11.31
N THR A 99 -3.45 11.23 -11.41
CA THR A 99 -4.83 11.72 -11.36
C THR A 99 -5.41 11.49 -9.96
N ASN A 100 -6.04 12.52 -9.38
CA ASN A 100 -6.71 12.40 -8.09
C ASN A 100 -8.07 11.70 -8.24
N LEU A 101 -8.35 10.75 -7.34
CA LEU A 101 -9.64 10.08 -7.26
C LEU A 101 -10.47 10.68 -6.11
N ILE A 102 -11.67 11.16 -6.43
CA ILE A 102 -12.64 11.64 -5.44
C ILE A 102 -13.80 10.67 -5.38
N ILE A 103 -14.10 10.13 -4.19
CA ILE A 103 -15.21 9.20 -3.97
C ILE A 103 -16.33 9.95 -3.25
N THR A 104 -17.43 10.20 -3.97
CA THR A 104 -18.61 10.89 -3.46
C THR A 104 -19.81 9.95 -3.29
N GLY A 105 -20.74 10.30 -2.41
CA GLY A 105 -21.95 9.52 -2.14
C GLY A 105 -22.50 9.77 -0.73
N PRO A 106 -23.70 9.27 -0.41
CA PRO A 106 -24.32 9.47 0.91
C PRO A 106 -23.52 8.77 2.01
N THR A 107 -23.71 9.21 3.27
CA THR A 107 -23.15 8.55 4.44
C THR A 107 -23.63 7.10 4.50
N GLY A 108 -22.74 6.16 4.85
CA GLY A 108 -23.07 4.74 4.88
C GLY A 108 -22.97 4.01 3.53
N ALA A 109 -22.75 4.71 2.41
CA ALA A 109 -22.62 4.09 1.08
C ALA A 109 -21.33 3.26 0.86
N GLY A 110 -20.53 3.00 1.90
CA GLY A 110 -19.30 2.22 1.77
C GLY A 110 -18.11 2.94 1.14
N LYS A 111 -18.10 4.28 1.06
CA LYS A 111 -17.00 5.07 0.48
C LYS A 111 -15.64 4.76 1.13
N THR A 112 -15.58 4.77 2.46
CA THR A 112 -14.38 4.40 3.22
C THR A 112 -13.94 2.97 2.93
N TYR A 113 -14.90 2.06 2.75
CA TYR A 113 -14.61 0.66 2.44
C TYR A 113 -14.01 0.55 1.03
N LEU A 114 -14.61 1.19 0.02
CA LEU A 114 -14.06 1.26 -1.33
C LEU A 114 -12.65 1.87 -1.35
N ALA A 115 -12.42 2.94 -0.60
CA ALA A 115 -11.10 3.54 -0.47
C ALA A 115 -10.10 2.53 0.14
N CYS A 116 -10.50 1.76 1.15
CA CYS A 116 -9.66 0.71 1.73
C CYS A 116 -9.39 -0.43 0.73
N VAL A 117 -10.39 -0.87 -0.05
CA VAL A 117 -10.19 -1.86 -1.13
C VAL A 117 -9.12 -1.38 -2.09
N LEU A 118 -9.25 -0.15 -2.61
CA LEU A 118 -8.24 0.43 -3.50
C LEU A 118 -6.87 0.58 -2.82
N GLY A 119 -6.83 0.89 -1.52
CA GLY A 119 -5.61 0.95 -0.74
C GLY A 119 -4.92 -0.41 -0.58
N VAL A 120 -5.67 -1.49 -0.38
CA VAL A 120 -5.15 -2.86 -0.37
C VAL A 120 -4.60 -3.23 -1.75
N GLU A 121 -5.35 -2.95 -2.83
CA GLU A 121 -4.90 -3.23 -4.20
C GLU A 121 -3.64 -2.43 -4.56
N ALA A 122 -3.52 -1.17 -4.11
CA ALA A 122 -2.28 -0.40 -4.26
C ALA A 122 -1.09 -1.06 -3.55
N CYS A 123 -1.29 -1.58 -2.33
CA CYS A 123 -0.24 -2.29 -1.59
C CYS A 123 0.17 -3.59 -2.28
N LYS A 124 -0.79 -4.33 -2.87
CA LYS A 124 -0.50 -5.54 -3.69
C LYS A 124 0.35 -5.23 -4.91
N GLN A 125 0.17 -4.04 -5.50
CA GLN A 125 1.03 -3.52 -6.56
C GLN A 125 2.34 -2.88 -6.05
N THR A 126 2.70 -3.12 -4.79
CA THR A 126 3.91 -2.60 -4.13
C THR A 126 3.98 -1.06 -4.05
N LEU A 127 2.84 -0.38 -4.19
CA LEU A 127 2.75 1.06 -4.01
C LEU A 127 2.67 1.40 -2.53
N ARG A 128 3.53 2.34 -2.11
CA ARG A 128 3.53 2.83 -0.73
C ARG A 128 2.26 3.65 -0.48
N THR A 129 1.36 3.11 0.33
CA THR A 129 0.04 3.69 0.61
C THR A 129 -0.05 4.21 2.06
N CYS A 130 -0.87 5.23 2.30
CA CYS A 130 -1.25 5.70 3.63
C CYS A 130 -2.72 6.08 3.62
N TYR A 131 -3.46 5.60 4.60
CA TYR A 131 -4.78 6.07 4.95
C TYR A 131 -4.68 6.98 6.18
N ILE A 132 -5.43 8.07 6.16
CA ILE A 132 -5.56 8.97 7.30
C ILE A 132 -6.92 9.64 7.24
N ARG A 133 -7.57 9.84 8.39
CA ARG A 133 -8.77 10.68 8.46
C ARG A 133 -8.35 12.15 8.47
N MET A 134 -9.09 13.00 7.78
CA MET A 134 -8.80 14.43 7.72
C MET A 134 -8.72 15.10 9.12
N PRO A 135 -9.63 14.81 10.09
CA PRO A 135 -9.48 15.29 11.46
C PRO A 135 -8.14 14.92 12.11
N ASP A 136 -7.69 13.67 11.95
CA ASP A 136 -6.46 13.17 12.56
C ASP A 136 -5.23 13.80 11.89
N MET A 137 -5.28 13.97 10.57
CA MET A 137 -4.26 14.68 9.79
C MET A 137 -4.08 16.13 10.25
N LEU A 138 -5.18 16.87 10.35
CA LEU A 138 -5.15 18.27 10.77
C LEU A 138 -4.84 18.40 12.27
N GLY A 139 -5.29 17.46 13.10
CA GLY A 139 -4.91 17.39 14.51
C GLY A 139 -3.40 17.25 14.72
N HIS A 140 -2.75 16.37 13.95
CA HIS A 140 -1.29 16.24 13.95
C HIS A 140 -0.58 17.52 13.50
N PHE A 141 -1.10 18.19 12.46
CA PHE A 141 -0.58 19.47 12.00
C PHE A 141 -0.70 20.55 13.09
N GLN A 142 -1.87 20.69 13.73
CA GLN A 142 -2.13 21.66 14.78
C GLN A 142 -1.32 21.42 16.06
N ALA A 143 -1.04 20.15 16.40
CA ALA A 143 -0.16 19.81 17.52
C ALA A 143 1.26 20.38 17.37
N HIS A 144 1.68 20.69 16.13
CA HIS A 144 2.99 21.27 15.81
C HIS A 144 2.87 22.73 15.35
N LYS A 145 1.80 23.45 15.70
CA LYS A 145 1.51 24.82 15.23
C LYS A 145 2.67 25.82 15.43
N ASP A 146 3.48 25.63 16.47
CA ASP A 146 4.60 26.51 16.84
C ASP A 146 5.97 25.96 16.36
N ASN A 147 5.97 24.83 15.65
CA ASN A 147 7.19 24.18 15.13
C ASN A 147 7.10 23.98 13.62
N LEU A 148 7.56 24.99 12.87
CA LEU A 148 7.56 24.97 11.41
C LEU A 148 8.36 23.79 10.82
N ARG A 149 9.47 23.40 11.46
CA ARG A 149 10.30 22.27 10.99
C ARG A 149 9.52 20.97 11.01
N GLU A 150 8.79 20.70 12.09
CA GLU A 150 7.97 19.49 12.20
C GLU A 150 6.75 19.52 11.27
N GLN A 151 6.11 20.68 11.07
CA GLN A 151 5.03 20.80 10.06
C GLN A 151 5.51 20.47 8.65
N VAL A 152 6.68 21.01 8.25
CA VAL A 152 7.28 20.72 6.94
C VAL A 152 7.66 19.24 6.83
N ARG A 153 8.23 18.65 7.89
CA ARG A 153 8.56 17.22 7.93
C ARG A 153 7.32 16.34 7.79
N TYR A 154 6.23 16.68 8.49
CA TYR A 154 4.97 15.97 8.42
C TYR A 154 4.34 16.05 7.03
N ARG A 155 4.25 17.26 6.45
CA ARG A 155 3.79 17.46 5.07
C ARG A 155 4.62 16.63 4.07
N LYS A 156 5.96 16.68 4.20
CA LYS A 156 6.86 15.89 3.35
C LYS A 156 6.63 14.38 3.49
N LYS A 157 6.42 13.90 4.72
CA LYS A 157 6.10 12.49 4.99
C LYS A 157 4.82 12.07 4.25
N LEU A 158 3.74 12.84 4.36
CA LEU A 158 2.47 12.57 3.67
C LEU A 158 2.60 12.66 2.14
N GLY A 159 3.33 13.66 1.64
CA GLY A 159 3.58 13.83 0.21
C GLY A 159 4.38 12.70 -0.44
N ASN A 160 5.18 11.95 0.33
CA ASN A 160 6.04 10.87 -0.18
C ASN A 160 5.32 9.51 -0.35
N TYR A 161 4.06 9.38 0.06
CA TYR A 161 3.28 8.18 -0.24
C TYR A 161 2.84 8.20 -1.71
N LYS A 162 2.93 7.07 -2.41
CA LYS A 162 2.43 6.98 -3.80
C LYS A 162 0.91 7.13 -3.81
N VAL A 163 0.22 6.48 -2.88
CA VAL A 163 -1.22 6.64 -2.67
C VAL A 163 -1.46 7.21 -1.27
N LEU A 164 -2.08 8.39 -1.20
CA LEU A 164 -2.52 9.00 0.07
C LEU A 164 -4.04 9.06 0.05
N ILE A 165 -4.67 8.29 0.92
CA ILE A 165 -6.12 8.25 1.10
C ILE A 165 -6.45 9.16 2.28
N ILE A 166 -7.23 10.21 2.01
CA ILE A 166 -7.72 11.13 3.02
C ILE A 166 -9.22 10.89 3.16
N ASP A 167 -9.63 10.23 4.24
CA ASP A 167 -11.04 9.96 4.53
C ASP A 167 -11.67 11.12 5.33
N GLU A 168 -13.00 11.17 5.35
CA GLU A 168 -13.77 12.23 6.03
C GLU A 168 -13.44 13.64 5.50
N TRP A 169 -13.23 13.75 4.20
CA TRP A 169 -12.87 14.99 3.54
C TRP A 169 -13.91 16.09 3.75
N LEU A 170 -13.48 17.22 4.33
CA LEU A 170 -14.25 18.44 4.56
C LEU A 170 -15.59 18.22 5.30
N ASN A 171 -15.63 17.28 6.24
CA ASN A 171 -16.80 17.07 7.10
C ASN A 171 -16.96 18.14 8.21
N TYR A 172 -15.98 19.05 8.36
CA TYR A 172 -16.05 20.23 9.24
C TYR A 172 -15.42 21.46 8.58
N LYS A 173 -15.68 22.64 9.16
CA LYS A 173 -15.09 23.91 8.71
C LYS A 173 -13.59 23.94 9.02
N ILE A 174 -12.78 24.10 7.98
CA ILE A 174 -11.33 24.29 8.11
C ILE A 174 -10.97 25.77 8.26
N ASN A 175 -9.89 26.07 8.98
CA ASN A 175 -9.33 27.42 9.05
C ASN A 175 -8.32 27.70 7.92
N GLU A 176 -7.87 28.95 7.80
CA GLU A 176 -6.96 29.38 6.73
C GLU A 176 -5.61 28.63 6.76
N LYS A 177 -5.07 28.35 7.95
CA LYS A 177 -3.81 27.61 8.10
C LYS A 177 -3.94 26.16 7.63
N GLU A 178 -5.05 25.51 7.97
CA GLU A 178 -5.36 24.15 7.53
C GLU A 178 -5.59 24.10 6.02
N SER A 179 -6.31 25.08 5.47
CA SER A 179 -6.51 25.21 4.02
C SER A 179 -5.18 25.34 3.28
N LYS A 180 -4.27 26.20 3.78
CA LYS A 180 -2.93 26.35 3.23
C LYS A 180 -2.11 25.06 3.32
N PHE A 181 -2.16 24.36 4.45
CA PHE A 181 -1.48 23.07 4.61
C PHE A 181 -1.96 22.02 3.59
N ILE A 182 -3.29 21.92 3.40
CA ILE A 182 -3.88 21.00 2.41
C ILE A 182 -3.43 21.39 0.99
N TYR A 183 -3.47 22.68 0.66
CA TYR A 183 -3.02 23.19 -0.64
C TYR A 183 -1.57 22.80 -0.91
N GLU A 184 -0.65 23.10 0.02
CA GLU A 184 0.77 22.78 -0.13
C GLU A 184 1.04 21.27 -0.19
N LEU A 185 0.23 20.46 0.51
CA LEU A 185 0.30 19.00 0.44
C LEU A 185 -0.12 18.50 -0.96
N VAL A 186 -1.21 19.02 -1.52
CA VAL A 186 -1.67 18.66 -2.87
C VAL A 186 -0.66 19.12 -3.92
N GLU A 187 -0.18 20.37 -3.82
CA GLU A 187 0.85 20.92 -4.72
C GLU A 187 2.12 20.08 -4.72
N GLN A 188 2.62 19.68 -3.55
CA GLN A 188 3.80 18.81 -3.44
C GLN A 188 3.58 17.46 -4.15
N ARG A 189 2.36 16.93 -4.13
CA ARG A 189 2.04 15.65 -4.76
C ARG A 189 1.87 15.77 -6.28
N CYS A 190 1.30 16.88 -6.76
CA CYS A 190 1.14 17.15 -8.19
C CYS A 190 2.46 17.58 -8.86
N GLY A 191 3.34 18.31 -8.14
CA GLY A 191 4.60 18.85 -8.67
C GLY A 191 5.78 17.88 -8.70
N ASN A 192 5.60 16.63 -8.25
CA ASN A 192 6.65 15.61 -8.17
C ASN A 192 6.68 14.63 -9.37
N ASN A 193 6.11 15.02 -10.52
CA ASN A 193 6.31 14.30 -11.77
C ASN A 193 7.64 14.71 -12.43
N PRO A 194 8.63 13.81 -12.58
CA PRO A 194 9.53 13.88 -13.73
C PRO A 194 8.77 13.59 -15.04
#